data_AF-A0A3D2EUN4-F1
#
_entry.id   AF-A0A3D2EUN4-F1
#
_cell.length_a   1.000
_cell.length_b   1.000
_cell.length_c   1.000
_cell.angle_alpha   90.00
_cell.angle_beta   90.00
_cell.angle_gamma   90.00
#
_symmetry.space_group_name_H-M   'P 1'
#
loop_
_entity.id
_entity.type
_entity.pdbx_description
1 polymer ?
#
loop_
_entity_poly.entity_id
_entity_poly.type
_entity_poly.pdbx_seq_one_letter_code
_entity_poly.pdbx_strand_id
1 'polypeptide(L)' 'MDAKSLNQLVFLNTPTSPCSYLPERESRSIFLHPEQTIDTDLYTQLNLLGFRRSGA' A
#
# COMPACT_ATOMS: atom_id res chain seq x y z
N MET A 1 8.27 13.87 18.03
CA MET A 1 7.50 12.82 17.31
C MET A 1 7.89 12.96 15.87
N ASP A 2 8.82 12.14 15.40
CA ASP A 2 9.36 12.21 14.06
C ASP A 2 8.27 11.79 13.06
N ALA A 3 7.83 12.71 12.22
CA ALA A 3 6.87 12.42 11.17
C ALA A 3 7.51 11.42 10.19
N LYS A 4 7.04 10.17 10.20
CA LYS A 4 7.57 9.10 9.36
C LYS A 4 7.28 9.42 7.90
N SER A 5 8.34 9.55 7.10
CA SER A 5 8.23 9.87 5.67
C SER A 5 7.91 8.63 4.85
N LEU A 6 7.00 8.74 3.88
CA LEU A 6 6.60 7.65 2.98
C LEU A 6 7.79 6.99 2.26
N ASN A 7 8.86 7.74 2.02
CA ASN A 7 10.06 7.28 1.32
C ASN A 7 10.90 6.29 2.16
N GLN A 8 10.60 6.15 3.45
CA GLN A 8 11.29 5.23 4.37
C GLN A 8 10.53 3.91 4.57
N LEU A 9 9.40 3.74 3.89
CA LEU A 9 8.56 2.55 3.99
C LEU A 9 9.04 1.44 3.05
N VAL A 10 8.91 0.20 3.52
CA VAL A 10 9.19 -0.99 2.71
C VAL A 10 7.88 -1.56 2.18
N PHE A 11 7.80 -1.70 0.86
CA PHE A 11 6.64 -2.27 0.17
C PHE A 11 6.98 -3.62 -0.45
N LEU A 12 6.02 -4.54 -0.37
CA LEU A 12 6.05 -5.86 -0.97
C LEU A 12 5.07 -5.92 -2.14
N ASN A 13 5.46 -6.63 -3.19
CA ASN A 13 4.69 -6.74 -4.42
C ASN A 13 4.12 -8.15 -4.58
N THR A 14 2.91 -8.24 -5.13
CA THR A 14 2.35 -9.50 -5.62
C THR A 14 2.83 -9.82 -7.05
N PRO A 15 2.73 -11.08 -7.50
CA PRO A 15 2.83 -11.39 -8.92
C PRO A 15 1.82 -10.57 -9.73
N THR A 16 2.18 -10.25 -10.97
CA THR A 16 1.26 -9.59 -11.89
C THR A 16 0.16 -10.55 -12.34
N SER A 17 -1.05 -10.04 -12.55
CA SER A 17 -2.19 -10.77 -13.12
C SER A 17 -2.94 -9.88 -14.12
N PRO A 18 -3.78 -10.43 -15.02
CA PRO A 18 -4.68 -9.62 -15.84
C PRO A 18 -5.62 -8.77 -14.97
N CYS A 19 -5.85 -7.53 -15.38
CA CYS A 19 -6.75 -6.61 -14.68
C CYS A 19 -8.21 -7.06 -14.85
N SER A 20 -8.92 -7.22 -13.74
CA SER A 20 -10.30 -7.73 -13.75
C SER A 20 -11.33 -6.75 -14.30
N TYR A 21 -11.02 -5.44 -14.32
CA TYR A 21 -11.96 -4.37 -14.68
C TYR A 21 -11.54 -3.58 -15.93
N LEU A 22 -10.28 -3.70 -16.38
CA LEU A 22 -9.81 -3.11 -17.63
C LEU A 22 -9.28 -4.21 -18.56
N PRO A 23 -9.98 -4.51 -19.66
CA PRO A 23 -9.48 -5.43 -20.68
C PRO A 23 -8.09 -5.00 -21.17
N GLU A 24 -7.25 -5.99 -21.49
CA GLU A 24 -5.89 -5.77 -22.04
C GLU A 24 -4.93 -4.99 -21.12
N ARG A 25 -5.26 -4.87 -19.84
CA ARG A 25 -4.37 -4.29 -18.82
C ARG A 25 -3.91 -5.35 -17.84
N GLU A 26 -2.73 -5.13 -17.27
CA GLU A 26 -2.23 -5.90 -16.15
C GLU A 26 -2.51 -5.18 -14.83
N SER A 27 -2.61 -5.96 -13.76
CA SER A 27 -2.83 -5.53 -12.39
C SER A 27 -1.81 -6.17 -11.47
N ARG A 28 -1.40 -5.41 -10.46
CA ARG A 28 -0.55 -5.87 -9.38
C ARG A 28 -0.90 -5.10 -8.11
N SER A 29 -0.90 -5.77 -6.98
CA SER A 29 -1.08 -5.15 -5.67
C SER A 29 0.25 -4.97 -4.95
N ILE A 30 0.35 -3.88 -4.20
CA ILE A 30 1.47 -3.58 -3.29
C ILE A 30 0.96 -3.56 -1.84
N PHE A 31 1.79 -4.00 -0.91
CA PHE A 31 1.46 -4.07 0.51
C PHE A 31 2.59 -3.47 1.32
N LEU A 32 2.26 -2.82 2.43
CA LEU A 32 3.27 -2.40 3.39
C LEU A 32 3.82 -3.63 4.11
N HIS A 33 5.13 -3.64 4.40
CA HIS A 33 5.74 -4.71 5.19
C HIS A 33 5.04 -4.85 6.55
N PRO A 34 4.71 -6.06 7.03
CA PRO A 34 3.90 -6.26 8.24
C PRO A 34 4.56 -5.73 9.53
N GLU A 35 5.89 -5.80 9.60
CA GLU A 35 6.67 -5.27 10.75
C GLU A 35 6.70 -3.73 10.80
N GLN A 36 6.08 -3.04 9.84
CA GLN A 36 6.10 -1.59 9.79
C GLN A 36 5.05 -1.01 10.75
N THR A 37 5.48 -0.30 11.79
CA THR A 37 4.56 0.45 12.65
C THR A 37 3.91 1.59 11.86
N ILE A 38 2.59 1.68 11.94
CA ILE A 38 1.76 2.71 11.32
C ILE A 38 1.09 3.52 12.43
N ASP A 39 1.37 4.82 12.47
CA ASP A 39 0.65 5.76 13.33
C ASP A 39 -0.50 6.44 12.56
N THR A 40 -1.28 7.27 13.24
CA THR A 40 -2.46 7.93 12.67
C THR A 40 -2.13 8.87 11.51
N ASP A 41 -0.99 9.57 11.58
CA ASP A 41 -0.59 10.52 10.55
C ASP A 41 -0.15 9.79 9.28
N LEU A 42 0.68 8.76 9.43
CA LEU A 42 1.11 7.90 8.33
C LEU A 42 -0.08 7.15 7.72
N TYR A 43 -1.00 6.64 8.55
CA TYR A 43 -2.23 6.00 8.10
C TYR A 43 -3.07 6.95 7.25
N THR A 44 -3.20 8.20 7.67
CA THR A 44 -3.93 9.24 6.93
C THR A 44 -3.29 9.50 5.57
N GLN A 45 -1.96 9.62 5.52
CA GLN A 45 -1.22 9.79 4.26
C GLN A 45 -1.40 8.58 3.33
N LEU A 46 -1.29 7.36 3.85
CA LEU A 46 -1.48 6.13 3.08
C LEU A 46 -2.90 6.03 2.50
N ASN A 47 -3.93 6.40 3.27
CA ASN A 47 -5.31 6.41 2.79
C ASN A 47 -5.55 7.40 1.64
N LEU A 48 -4.93 8.58 1.70
CA LEU A 48 -4.98 9.58 0.63
C LEU A 48 -4.30 9.08 -0.65
N LEU A 49 -3.27 8.23 -0.51
CA LEU A 49 -2.59 7.57 -1.63
C LEU A 49 -3.32 6.33 -2.16
N GLY A 50 -4.51 6.02 -1.64
CA GLY A 50 -5.32 4.89 -2.10
C GLY A 50 -4.96 3.55 -1.47
N PHE A 51 -4.04 3.51 -0.48
CA PHE A 51 -3.88 2.32 0.34
C PHE A 51 -5.16 2.08 1.14
N ARG A 52 -5.43 0.80 1.42
CA ARG A 52 -6.58 0.35 2.18
C ARG A 52 -6.10 -0.65 3.22
N ARG A 53 -6.74 -0.65 4.39
CA ARG A 53 -6.46 -1.62 5.44
C ARG A 53 -6.91 -3.00 4.95
N SER A 54 -6.04 -4.00 5.04
CA SER A 54 -6.43 -5.39 4.86
C SER A 54 -7.60 -5.69 5.81
N GLY A 55 -8.72 -6.17 5.27
CA GLY A 55 -9.89 -6.54 6.08
C GLY A 55 -9.54 -7.66 7.06
N ALA A 56 -10.19 -7.63 8.23
CA ALA A 56 -10.25 -8.76 9.15
C ALA A 56 -11.50 -9.58 8.87
#